data_AF-M6V671-F1
#
_entry.id   AF-M6V671-F1
#
_cell.length_a   1.000
_cell.length_b   1.000
_cell.length_c   1.000
_cell.angle_alpha   90.00
_cell.angle_beta   90.00
_cell.angle_gamma   90.00
#
_symmetry.space_group_name_H-M   'P 1'
#
loop_
_entity.id
_entity.type
_entity.pdbx_description
1 polymer ?
#
loop_
_entity_poly.entity_id
_entity_poly.type
_entity_poly.pdbx_seq_one_letter_code
_entity_poly.pdbx_strand_id
1 'polypeptide(L)'
;MILMLTLEYMKFQLLRNLIIFFVLLSFNNCYSYFAINKNKSLSKDNQVVDSKKVIALVGFNDYEYTVRFLYLGQTENALHELFRPRGGYRRPVKRIVAFSRSNKDLLKLFGIGKDLTTIPFREDYPKQIDYHMLANHKFIEAEFSGKTSQSDMLYELIFTSKYLKIQKDKIDYYIIAINYYPYQTSTALGWISMAFTFFPSFLTFNLVPLVDHQKSYTKFLIYGKNLELLDELELSNSYLVFHSVWKNEEHPCFLYNRDALLGFRPQPTCIWEPNMLEGQKFVQEFLVDSQLKVR
;
A
#
# COMPACT_ATOMS: atom_id res chain seq x y z
N MET A 1 -3.59 45.11 43.19
CA MET A 1 -4.09 43.72 43.15
C MET A 1 -4.81 43.40 41.84
N ILE A 2 -5.85 44.15 41.44
CA ILE A 2 -6.61 43.92 40.19
C ILE A 2 -5.73 43.97 38.93
N LEU A 3 -4.83 44.96 38.83
CA LEU A 3 -3.91 45.11 37.69
C LEU A 3 -2.93 43.92 37.54
N MET A 4 -2.53 43.31 38.65
CA MET A 4 -1.61 42.17 38.67
C MET A 4 -2.30 40.89 38.19
N LEU A 5 -3.53 40.66 38.65
CA LEU A 5 -4.38 39.54 38.24
C LEU A 5 -4.73 39.61 36.74
N THR A 6 -4.98 40.81 36.20
CA THR A 6 -5.23 41.00 34.76
C THR A 6 -3.98 40.72 33.92
N LEU A 7 -2.79 41.06 34.42
CA LEU A 7 -1.52 40.80 33.74
C LEU A 7 -1.17 39.31 33.71
N GLU A 8 -1.38 38.59 34.80
CA GLU A 8 -1.20 37.12 34.84
C GLU A 8 -2.21 36.40 33.95
N TYR A 9 -3.47 36.84 33.96
CA TYR A 9 -4.52 36.28 33.09
C TYR A 9 -4.21 36.49 31.60
N MET A 10 -3.73 37.68 31.22
CA MET A 10 -3.30 37.96 29.86
C MET A 10 -2.07 37.13 29.45
N LYS A 11 -1.08 36.95 30.34
CA LYS A 11 0.07 36.06 30.07
C LYS A 11 -0.37 34.61 29.87
N PHE A 12 -1.30 34.13 30.68
CA PHE A 12 -1.84 32.77 30.56
C PHE A 12 -2.62 32.59 29.24
N GLN A 13 -3.44 33.56 28.85
CA GLN A 13 -4.15 33.52 27.55
C GLN A 13 -3.18 33.60 26.36
N LEU A 14 -2.16 34.45 26.42
CA LEU A 14 -1.15 34.58 25.37
C LEU A 14 -0.36 33.28 25.22
N LEU A 15 0.09 32.69 26.33
CA LEU A 15 0.79 31.40 26.35
C LEU A 15 -0.09 30.29 25.78
N ARG A 16 -1.36 30.21 26.20
CA ARG A 16 -2.33 29.24 25.66
C ARG A 16 -2.53 29.41 24.15
N ASN A 17 -2.70 30.64 23.67
CA ASN A 17 -2.93 30.92 22.25
C ASN A 17 -1.67 30.65 21.41
N LEU A 18 -0.47 30.95 21.94
CA LEU A 18 0.80 30.55 21.33
C LEU A 18 0.91 29.03 21.26
N ILE A 19 0.62 28.30 22.33
CA ILE A 19 0.61 26.84 22.33
C ILE A 19 -0.37 26.31 21.28
N ILE A 20 -1.60 26.83 21.22
CA ILE A 20 -2.59 26.41 20.21
C ILE A 20 -2.09 26.72 18.79
N PHE A 21 -1.53 27.90 18.55
CA PHE A 21 -0.99 28.29 17.24
C PHE A 21 0.21 27.42 16.83
N PHE A 22 1.11 27.13 17.76
CA PHE A 22 2.24 26.22 17.54
C PHE A 22 1.76 24.80 17.28
N VAL A 23 0.80 24.29 18.07
CA VAL A 23 0.18 22.98 17.85
C VAL A 23 -0.47 22.92 16.46
N LEU A 24 -1.18 23.97 16.04
CA LEU A 24 -1.76 24.07 14.69
C LEU A 24 -0.67 24.11 13.60
N LEU A 25 0.46 24.78 13.81
CA LEU A 25 1.58 24.81 12.87
C LEU A 25 2.29 23.44 12.75
N SER A 26 2.48 22.73 13.86
CA SER A 26 3.05 21.36 13.89
C SER A 26 2.25 20.36 13.05
N PHE A 27 0.95 20.61 12.87
CA PHE A 27 0.05 19.70 12.16
C PHE A 27 -0.12 20.01 10.66
N ASN A 28 0.48 21.08 10.12
CA ASN A 28 0.18 21.54 8.76
C ASN A 28 1.17 21.10 7.68
N ASN A 29 2.32 20.51 8.01
CA ASN A 29 3.28 20.02 7.02
C ASN A 29 4.06 18.82 7.57
N CYS A 30 3.78 17.62 7.08
CA CYS A 30 4.52 16.43 7.47
C CYS A 30 5.09 15.74 6.22
N TYR A 31 6.40 15.81 6.05
CA TYR A 31 7.14 14.94 5.16
C TYR A 31 7.42 13.61 5.88
N SER A 32 7.33 12.51 5.14
CA SER A 32 7.72 11.17 5.60
C SER A 32 8.79 10.63 4.68
N TYR A 33 9.94 10.25 5.22
CA TYR A 33 11.03 9.58 4.47
C TYR A 33 11.06 8.10 4.80
N PHE A 34 11.28 7.28 3.79
CA PHE A 34 11.23 5.82 3.92
C PHE A 34 12.61 5.23 3.68
N ALA A 35 13.35 4.96 4.76
CA ALA A 35 14.64 4.28 4.65
C ALA A 35 14.39 2.79 4.43
N ILE A 36 14.16 2.45 3.17
CA ILE A 36 13.98 1.08 2.72
C ILE A 36 15.37 0.46 2.65
N ASN A 37 15.59 -0.60 3.44
CA ASN A 37 16.80 -1.39 3.32
C ASN A 37 16.85 -1.95 1.90
N LYS A 38 17.72 -1.38 1.06
CA LYS A 38 18.15 -2.03 -0.17
C LYS A 38 18.97 -3.23 0.28
N ASN A 39 18.32 -4.37 0.54
CA ASN A 39 19.04 -5.63 0.55
C ASN A 39 19.85 -5.62 -0.74
N LYS A 40 21.19 -5.68 -0.62
CA LYS A 40 22.10 -5.75 -1.76
C LYS A 40 21.58 -6.88 -2.62
N SER A 41 20.87 -6.52 -3.68
CA SER A 41 20.45 -7.45 -4.68
C SER A 41 21.76 -8.03 -5.18
N LEU A 42 22.04 -9.30 -4.84
CA LEU A 42 23.05 -10.08 -5.52
C LEU A 42 22.70 -9.95 -6.99
N SER A 43 23.48 -9.13 -7.70
CA SER A 43 23.46 -9.04 -9.15
C SER A 43 23.99 -10.37 -9.65
N LYS A 44 23.14 -11.42 -9.59
CA LYS A 44 23.25 -12.49 -10.56
C LYS A 44 22.84 -11.86 -11.88
N ASP A 45 23.70 -12.03 -12.88
CA ASP A 45 23.51 -11.57 -14.24
C ASP A 45 22.03 -11.63 -14.62
N ASN A 46 21.49 -10.49 -15.06
CA ASN A 46 20.22 -10.43 -15.75
C ASN A 46 20.37 -11.18 -17.08
N GLN A 47 20.44 -12.51 -17.05
CA GLN A 47 20.16 -13.31 -18.22
C GLN A 47 18.68 -13.09 -18.50
N VAL A 48 18.42 -12.20 -19.46
CA VAL A 48 17.11 -12.08 -20.07
C VAL A 48 16.78 -13.46 -20.61
N VAL A 49 15.99 -14.22 -19.86
CA VAL A 49 15.50 -15.52 -20.29
C VAL A 49 14.65 -15.23 -21.51
N ASP A 50 15.18 -15.52 -22.70
CA ASP A 50 14.49 -15.37 -23.98
C ASP A 50 13.46 -16.50 -24.11
N SER A 51 12.44 -16.41 -23.26
CA SER A 51 11.33 -17.34 -23.22
C SER A 51 10.36 -16.90 -24.32
N LYS A 52 10.08 -17.78 -25.28
CA LYS A 52 8.98 -17.60 -26.25
C LYS A 52 7.58 -17.58 -25.58
N LYS A 53 7.50 -17.77 -24.26
CA LYS A 53 6.26 -17.83 -23.50
C LYS A 53 5.64 -16.46 -23.36
N VAL A 54 4.33 -16.39 -23.58
CA VAL A 54 3.57 -15.16 -23.40
C VAL A 54 3.09 -15.09 -21.95
N ILE A 55 3.60 -14.08 -21.23
CA ILE A 55 3.30 -13.86 -19.83
C ILE A 55 2.38 -12.65 -19.73
N ALA A 56 1.22 -12.85 -19.11
CA ALA A 56 0.29 -11.77 -18.82
C ALA A 56 0.50 -11.28 -17.38
N LEU A 57 0.75 -9.99 -17.23
CA LEU A 57 0.79 -9.35 -15.92
C LEU A 57 -0.60 -8.87 -15.56
N VAL A 58 -1.11 -9.39 -14.44
CA VAL A 58 -2.51 -9.20 -14.05
C VAL A 58 -2.65 -8.41 -12.75
N GLY A 59 -1.69 -8.56 -11.83
CA GLY A 59 -1.71 -7.86 -10.55
C GLY A 59 -0.40 -7.14 -10.31
N PHE A 60 -0.42 -5.82 -10.34
CA PHE A 60 0.60 -4.94 -9.78
C PHE A 60 -0.12 -3.67 -9.38
N ASN A 61 -0.74 -3.74 -8.21
CA ASN A 61 -1.66 -2.71 -7.76
C ASN A 61 -0.97 -1.80 -6.76
N ASP A 62 -1.12 -0.51 -7.00
CA ASP A 62 -0.84 0.53 -6.02
C ASP A 62 -2.15 1.02 -5.41
N TYR A 63 -2.07 1.90 -4.41
CA TYR A 63 -3.24 2.45 -3.76
C TYR A 63 -3.46 3.92 -4.13
N GLU A 64 -4.65 4.21 -4.63
CA GLU A 64 -5.13 5.58 -4.77
C GLU A 64 -5.89 6.01 -3.52
N TYR A 65 -5.50 7.12 -2.93
CA TYR A 65 -6.08 7.62 -1.69
C TYR A 65 -7.05 8.76 -1.96
N THR A 66 -8.26 8.64 -1.45
CA THR A 66 -9.24 9.72 -1.43
C THR A 66 -9.64 10.04 0.01
N VAL A 67 -9.97 11.30 0.25
CA VAL A 67 -10.53 11.72 1.54
C VAL A 67 -12.05 11.74 1.40
N ARG A 68 -12.75 11.00 2.26
CA ARG A 68 -14.21 11.04 2.36
C ARG A 68 -14.67 11.47 3.74
N PHE A 69 -15.73 12.26 3.77
CA PHE A 69 -16.47 12.54 5.00
C PHE A 69 -17.46 11.40 5.23
N LEU A 70 -17.24 10.63 6.29
CA LEU A 70 -18.10 9.50 6.65
C LEU A 70 -18.87 9.82 7.94
N TYR A 71 -20.15 9.47 7.94
CA TYR A 71 -20.99 9.51 9.13
C TYR A 71 -20.74 8.24 9.97
N LEU A 72 -20.58 8.39 11.29
CA LEU A 72 -20.31 7.26 12.19
C LEU A 72 -21.52 6.30 12.24
N GLY A 73 -21.45 5.18 11.50
CA GLY A 73 -22.52 4.18 11.46
C GLY A 73 -22.40 3.01 10.46
N GLN A 74 -21.48 3.03 9.49
CA GLN A 74 -21.22 1.88 8.60
C GLN A 74 -20.01 1.06 9.12
N THR A 75 -20.30 0.18 10.09
CA THR A 75 -19.92 -1.26 10.24
C THR A 75 -18.47 -1.71 9.89
N GLU A 76 -17.72 -2.54 10.63
CA GLU A 76 -18.02 -3.62 11.61
C GLU A 76 -16.91 -3.80 12.70
N ASN A 77 -17.35 -3.93 13.96
CA ASN A 77 -16.97 -5.00 14.92
C ASN A 77 -15.62 -5.11 15.66
N ALA A 78 -14.97 -4.03 16.13
CA ALA A 78 -14.03 -4.18 17.29
C ALA A 78 -13.90 -2.98 18.23
N LEU A 79 -14.09 -1.75 17.73
CA LEU A 79 -13.96 -0.52 18.53
C LEU A 79 -15.29 0.00 19.08
N HIS A 80 -16.38 -0.78 18.90
CA HIS A 80 -17.75 -0.30 19.04
C HIS A 80 -18.27 -0.21 20.48
N GLU A 81 -17.59 -0.85 21.44
CA GLU A 81 -17.92 -0.75 22.88
C GLU A 81 -17.06 0.25 23.66
N LEU A 82 -15.85 0.58 23.19
CA LEU A 82 -14.92 1.45 23.93
C LEU A 82 -15.25 2.95 23.88
N PHE A 83 -16.14 3.39 22.98
CA PHE A 83 -16.41 4.82 22.76
C PHE A 83 -17.90 5.15 22.53
N ARG A 84 -18.84 4.67 23.37
CA ARG A 84 -20.21 5.22 23.36
C ARG A 84 -20.25 6.61 24.04
N PRO A 85 -20.66 7.70 23.36
CA PRO A 85 -21.37 8.79 24.02
C PRO A 85 -22.88 8.67 23.73
N ARG A 86 -23.64 8.85 24.81
CA ARG A 86 -25.09 9.09 24.81
C ARG A 86 -25.42 10.29 23.92
N GLY A 87 -26.54 10.18 23.21
CA GLY A 87 -27.30 11.23 22.50
C GLY A 87 -26.58 12.55 22.15
N GLY A 88 -26.28 12.74 20.87
CA GLY A 88 -25.80 14.01 20.32
C GLY A 88 -25.52 13.90 18.82
N TYR A 89 -25.78 14.98 18.08
CA TYR A 89 -25.54 15.10 16.64
C TYR A 89 -24.10 14.71 16.29
N ARG A 90 -23.92 13.66 15.49
CA ARG A 90 -22.60 13.12 15.12
C ARG A 90 -22.05 13.89 13.93
N ARG A 91 -20.99 14.67 14.15
CA ARG A 91 -20.27 15.37 13.08
C ARG A 91 -19.65 14.36 12.10
N PRO A 92 -19.59 14.68 10.80
CA PRO A 92 -18.88 13.84 9.83
C PRO A 92 -17.41 13.72 10.23
N VAL A 93 -16.86 12.51 10.16
CA VAL A 93 -15.44 12.25 10.40
C VAL A 93 -14.73 12.15 9.06
N LYS A 94 -13.67 12.94 8.89
CA LYS A 94 -12.76 12.86 7.74
C LYS A 94 -12.00 11.53 7.83
N ARG A 95 -12.21 10.63 6.87
CA ARG A 95 -11.47 9.37 6.74
C ARG A 95 -10.76 9.30 5.40
N ILE A 96 -9.60 8.67 5.38
CA ILE A 96 -8.96 8.28 4.13
C ILE A 96 -9.55 6.94 3.71
N VAL A 97 -9.82 6.82 2.41
CA VAL A 97 -10.16 5.58 1.76
C VAL A 97 -9.10 5.31 0.71
N ALA A 98 -8.51 4.13 0.73
CA ALA A 98 -7.59 3.64 -0.26
C ALA A 98 -8.34 2.74 -1.25
N PHE A 99 -8.05 2.89 -2.53
CA PHE A 99 -8.56 2.04 -3.59
C PHE A 99 -7.38 1.39 -4.31
N SER A 100 -7.39 0.06 -4.38
CA SER A 100 -6.47 -0.72 -5.21
C SER A 100 -6.65 -0.35 -6.69
N ARG A 101 -5.56 0.03 -7.37
CA ARG A 101 -5.53 0.32 -8.81
C ARG A 101 -4.28 -0.24 -9.45
N SER A 102 -4.44 -0.79 -10.66
CA SER A 102 -3.31 -1.24 -11.46
C SER A 102 -2.41 -0.06 -11.82
N ASN A 103 -1.13 -0.16 -11.48
CA ASN A 103 -0.13 0.88 -11.74
C ASN A 103 0.74 0.47 -12.93
N LYS A 104 0.62 1.22 -14.04
CA LYS A 104 1.35 0.95 -15.29
C LYS A 104 2.86 1.08 -15.15
N ASP A 105 3.33 1.93 -14.25
CA ASP A 105 4.75 2.13 -14.07
C ASP A 105 5.37 1.00 -13.25
N LEU A 106 4.66 0.48 -12.24
CA LEU A 106 5.07 -0.77 -11.57
C LEU A 106 5.07 -1.97 -12.55
N LEU A 107 4.05 -2.07 -13.42
CA LEU A 107 4.01 -3.09 -14.47
C LEU A 107 5.22 -3.02 -15.40
N LYS A 108 5.62 -1.82 -15.82
CA LYS A 108 6.82 -1.62 -16.64
C LYS A 108 8.09 -1.98 -15.88
N LEU A 109 8.19 -1.59 -14.60
CA LEU A 109 9.35 -1.87 -13.75
C LEU A 109 9.58 -3.37 -13.56
N PHE A 110 8.51 -4.18 -13.54
CA PHE A 110 8.62 -5.63 -13.48
C PHE A 110 9.37 -6.23 -14.68
N GLY A 111 9.34 -5.56 -15.84
CA GLY A 111 10.16 -5.89 -17.01
C GLY A 111 9.89 -7.23 -17.71
N ILE A 112 8.97 -8.07 -17.21
CA ILE A 112 8.64 -9.40 -17.77
C ILE A 112 7.16 -9.50 -18.06
N GLY A 113 6.81 -9.85 -19.29
CA GLY A 113 5.42 -10.01 -19.72
C GLY A 113 4.78 -8.72 -20.23
N LYS A 114 3.51 -8.80 -20.59
CA LYS A 114 2.74 -7.70 -21.18
C LYS A 114 1.53 -7.38 -20.32
N ASP A 115 1.19 -6.09 -20.22
CA ASP A 115 -0.10 -5.68 -19.67
C ASP A 115 -1.20 -6.29 -20.54
N LEU A 116 -2.18 -6.94 -19.90
CA LEU A 116 -3.38 -7.47 -20.55
C LEU A 116 -4.06 -6.46 -21.49
N THR A 117 -3.99 -5.15 -21.21
CA THR A 117 -4.60 -4.13 -22.09
C THR A 117 -3.94 -4.06 -23.48
N THR A 118 -2.70 -4.54 -23.61
CA THR A 118 -1.96 -4.54 -24.88
C THR A 118 -2.21 -5.79 -25.72
N ILE A 119 -2.93 -6.79 -25.17
CA ILE A 119 -3.23 -8.03 -25.87
C ILE A 119 -4.54 -7.85 -26.64
N PRO A 120 -4.56 -8.00 -27.98
CA PRO A 120 -5.76 -7.76 -28.78
C PRO A 120 -6.85 -8.79 -28.44
N PHE A 121 -8.03 -8.30 -28.02
CA PHE A 121 -9.20 -9.13 -27.70
C PHE A 121 -9.99 -9.49 -28.95
N ARG A 122 -10.39 -10.76 -29.10
CA ARG A 122 -11.42 -11.16 -30.07
C ARG A 122 -12.78 -11.08 -29.36
N GLU A 123 -13.73 -10.40 -29.98
CA GLU A 123 -15.07 -10.17 -29.40
C GLU A 123 -15.91 -11.45 -29.31
N ASP A 124 -15.57 -12.48 -30.09
CA ASP A 124 -16.34 -13.72 -30.24
C ASP A 124 -16.10 -14.78 -29.15
N TYR A 125 -15.34 -14.48 -28.09
CA TYR A 125 -15.17 -15.45 -27.01
C TYR A 125 -16.47 -15.61 -26.20
N PRO A 126 -16.88 -16.86 -25.89
CA PRO A 126 -18.05 -17.10 -25.07
C PRO A 126 -17.86 -16.43 -23.70
N LYS A 127 -18.87 -15.68 -23.25
CA LYS A 127 -18.94 -15.03 -21.92
C LYS A 127 -19.04 -16.04 -20.76
N GLN A 128 -18.62 -17.29 -20.94
CA GLN A 128 -18.62 -18.28 -19.88
C GLN A 128 -17.29 -18.24 -19.16
N ILE A 129 -17.35 -17.89 -17.88
CA ILE A 129 -16.23 -17.97 -16.95
C ILE A 129 -16.01 -19.44 -16.61
N ASP A 130 -14.80 -19.94 -16.83
CA ASP A 130 -14.42 -21.29 -16.41
C ASP A 130 -14.41 -21.38 -14.87
N TYR A 131 -14.85 -22.52 -14.37
CA TYR A 131 -14.84 -22.86 -12.95
C TYR A 131 -13.50 -22.54 -12.26
N HIS A 132 -12.37 -22.90 -12.86
CA HIS A 132 -11.06 -22.62 -12.26
C HIS A 132 -10.80 -21.11 -12.16
N MET A 133 -11.23 -20.33 -13.15
CA MET A 133 -11.05 -18.89 -13.11
C MET A 133 -11.88 -18.25 -12.00
N LEU A 134 -13.12 -18.70 -11.84
CA LEU A 134 -13.98 -18.24 -10.76
C LEU A 134 -13.46 -18.66 -9.38
N ALA A 135 -12.97 -19.90 -9.24
CA ALA A 135 -12.42 -20.39 -7.98
C ALA A 135 -11.18 -19.60 -7.55
N ASN A 136 -10.24 -19.35 -8.47
CA ASN A 136 -9.04 -18.57 -8.17
C ASN A 136 -9.33 -17.11 -7.91
N HIS A 137 -10.28 -16.50 -8.64
CA HIS A 137 -10.74 -15.16 -8.31
C HIS A 137 -11.25 -15.07 -6.88
N LYS A 138 -12.14 -15.99 -6.49
CA LYS A 138 -12.67 -16.05 -5.13
C LYS A 138 -11.57 -16.26 -4.09
N PHE A 139 -10.56 -17.07 -4.41
CA PHE A 139 -9.39 -17.25 -3.55
C PHE A 139 -8.60 -15.95 -3.39
N ILE A 140 -8.26 -15.26 -4.48
CA ILE A 140 -7.50 -13.99 -4.46
C ILE A 140 -8.28 -12.92 -3.69
N GLU A 141 -9.58 -12.81 -3.95
CA GLU A 141 -10.47 -11.88 -3.26
C GLU A 141 -10.57 -12.20 -1.77
N ALA A 142 -10.73 -13.47 -1.40
CA ALA A 142 -10.76 -13.91 0.00
C ALA A 142 -9.41 -13.69 0.70
N GLU A 143 -8.30 -13.97 0.04
CA GLU A 143 -6.95 -13.75 0.57
C GLU A 143 -6.68 -12.26 0.79
N PHE A 144 -6.99 -11.42 -0.20
CA PHE A 144 -6.85 -9.98 -0.10
C PHE A 144 -7.77 -9.41 0.99
N SER A 145 -9.07 -9.71 0.94
CA SER A 145 -10.02 -9.21 1.93
C SER A 145 -9.73 -9.71 3.34
N GLY A 146 -9.26 -10.95 3.50
CA GLY A 146 -8.83 -11.49 4.79
C GLY A 146 -7.66 -10.73 5.40
N LYS A 147 -6.64 -10.38 4.61
CA LYS A 147 -5.45 -9.65 5.11
C LYS A 147 -5.63 -8.13 5.20
N THR A 148 -6.50 -7.54 4.38
CA THR A 148 -6.67 -6.07 4.29
C THR A 148 -7.95 -5.54 4.94
N SER A 149 -8.93 -6.42 5.20
CA SER A 149 -10.31 -6.06 5.55
C SER A 149 -10.98 -5.14 4.52
N GLN A 150 -10.56 -5.22 3.25
CA GLN A 150 -11.13 -4.46 2.13
C GLN A 150 -11.59 -5.42 1.02
N SER A 151 -12.79 -5.20 0.48
CA SER A 151 -13.19 -5.81 -0.78
C SER A 151 -12.55 -5.06 -1.94
N ASP A 152 -11.90 -5.79 -2.85
CA ASP A 152 -11.26 -5.15 -4.01
C ASP A 152 -12.27 -5.03 -5.17
N MET A 153 -12.88 -3.85 -5.29
CA MET A 153 -13.76 -3.50 -6.42
C MET A 153 -13.04 -3.63 -7.77
N LEU A 154 -11.71 -3.50 -7.82
CA LEU A 154 -10.93 -3.64 -9.04
C LEU A 154 -10.76 -5.10 -9.43
N TYR A 155 -10.52 -6.04 -8.50
CA TYR A 155 -10.47 -7.46 -8.88
C TYR A 155 -11.81 -7.93 -9.42
N GLU A 156 -12.93 -7.51 -8.83
CA GLU A 156 -14.26 -7.84 -9.33
C GLU A 156 -14.54 -7.21 -10.71
N LEU A 157 -14.21 -5.92 -10.89
CA LEU A 157 -14.37 -5.22 -12.18
C LEU A 157 -13.41 -5.71 -13.26
N ILE A 158 -12.15 -6.04 -12.91
CA ILE A 158 -11.15 -6.63 -13.82
C ILE A 158 -11.53 -8.07 -14.13
N PHE A 159 -12.03 -8.84 -13.17
CA PHE A 159 -12.52 -10.20 -13.38
C PHE A 159 -13.65 -10.21 -14.39
N THR A 160 -14.66 -9.38 -14.15
CA THR A 160 -15.82 -9.31 -15.02
C THR A 160 -15.47 -8.71 -16.39
N SER A 161 -14.62 -7.69 -16.46
CA SER A 161 -14.28 -7.03 -17.74
C SER A 161 -13.21 -7.75 -18.56
N LYS A 162 -12.15 -8.28 -17.92
CA LYS A 162 -11.02 -8.94 -18.58
C LYS A 162 -11.22 -10.44 -18.64
N TYR A 163 -11.56 -11.13 -17.56
CA TYR A 163 -11.54 -12.60 -17.50
C TYR A 163 -12.69 -13.26 -18.27
N LEU A 164 -13.82 -12.58 -18.45
CA LEU A 164 -14.85 -12.97 -19.43
C LEU A 164 -14.35 -12.93 -20.90
N LYS A 165 -13.19 -12.32 -21.16
CA LYS A 165 -12.62 -12.08 -22.50
C LYS A 165 -11.18 -12.61 -22.67
N ILE A 166 -10.63 -13.33 -21.69
CA ILE A 166 -9.22 -13.78 -21.70
C ILE A 166 -9.01 -14.90 -22.74
N GLN A 167 -7.95 -14.75 -23.55
CA GLN A 167 -7.51 -15.74 -24.53
C GLN A 167 -6.56 -16.76 -23.90
N LYS A 168 -7.11 -17.85 -23.36
CA LYS A 168 -6.34 -18.96 -22.79
C LYS A 168 -5.29 -19.52 -23.76
N ASP A 169 -5.55 -19.45 -25.07
CA ASP A 169 -4.68 -20.03 -26.09
C ASP A 169 -3.45 -19.17 -26.42
N LYS A 170 -3.40 -17.92 -25.95
CA LYS A 170 -2.29 -16.98 -26.23
C LYS A 170 -1.43 -16.65 -25.01
N ILE A 171 -1.82 -17.11 -23.82
CA ILE A 171 -1.12 -16.78 -22.57
C ILE A 171 -0.67 -18.08 -21.94
N ASP A 172 0.63 -18.23 -21.74
CA ASP A 172 1.20 -19.40 -21.08
C ASP A 172 1.11 -19.29 -19.55
N TYR A 173 1.35 -18.08 -19.02
CA TYR A 173 1.37 -17.82 -17.58
C TYR A 173 0.72 -16.48 -17.22
N TYR A 174 0.10 -16.42 -16.06
CA TYR A 174 -0.43 -15.19 -15.46
C TYR A 174 0.31 -14.91 -14.16
N ILE A 175 0.70 -13.66 -13.95
CA ILE A 175 1.38 -13.24 -12.72
C ILE A 175 0.51 -12.22 -12.00
N ILE A 176 0.29 -12.47 -10.71
CA ILE A 176 -0.50 -11.62 -9.83
C ILE A 176 0.37 -11.24 -8.64
N ALA A 177 0.57 -9.94 -8.43
CA ALA A 177 1.13 -9.39 -7.21
C ALA A 177 0.05 -8.70 -6.38
N ILE A 178 -0.05 -9.12 -5.14
CA ILE A 178 -0.98 -8.62 -4.14
C ILE A 178 -0.18 -7.83 -3.11
N ASN A 179 -0.34 -6.52 -3.11
CA ASN A 179 0.11 -5.67 -2.00
C ASN A 179 -0.98 -5.69 -0.94
N TYR A 180 -0.64 -5.88 0.34
CA TYR A 180 -1.65 -6.04 1.38
C TYR A 180 -1.98 -4.74 2.09
N TYR A 181 -1.03 -4.10 2.77
CA TYR A 181 -1.38 -2.98 3.65
C TYR A 181 -1.54 -1.68 2.84
N PRO A 182 -2.78 -1.15 2.70
CA PRO A 182 -2.99 0.11 2.00
C PRO A 182 -2.50 1.30 2.80
N TYR A 183 -2.41 1.19 4.11
CA TYR A 183 -1.97 2.26 4.99
C TYR A 183 -0.70 1.86 5.69
N GLN A 184 0.09 2.86 6.06
CA GLN A 184 1.22 2.68 6.95
C GLN A 184 0.80 1.97 8.24
N THR A 185 1.44 0.84 8.56
CA THR A 185 1.22 0.09 9.79
C THR A 185 2.52 -0.05 10.58
N SER A 186 2.53 0.50 11.79
CA SER A 186 3.67 0.44 12.69
C SER A 186 3.78 -0.96 13.30
N THR A 187 4.98 -1.52 13.32
CA THR A 187 5.26 -2.76 14.07
C THR A 187 5.37 -2.47 15.56
N ALA A 188 5.51 -3.49 16.40
CA ALA A 188 5.79 -3.30 17.84
C ALA A 188 7.05 -2.45 18.07
N LEU A 189 8.13 -2.71 17.29
CA LEU A 189 9.33 -1.88 17.28
C LEU A 189 9.03 -0.44 16.83
N GLY A 190 8.10 -0.27 15.88
CA GLY A 190 7.63 1.04 15.43
C GLY A 190 7.00 1.85 16.55
N TRP A 191 6.05 1.26 17.28
CA TRP A 191 5.44 1.88 18.45
C TRP A 191 6.46 2.27 19.52
N ILE A 192 7.44 1.40 19.80
CA ILE A 192 8.52 1.68 20.74
C ILE A 192 9.36 2.87 20.24
N SER A 193 9.79 2.85 18.98
CA SER A 193 10.61 3.92 18.40
C SER A 193 9.89 5.26 18.37
N MET A 194 8.59 5.27 18.08
CA MET A 194 7.76 6.46 18.13
C MET A 194 7.65 6.98 19.56
N ALA A 195 7.47 6.11 20.56
CA ALA A 195 7.40 6.54 21.97
C ALA A 195 8.69 7.22 22.44
N PHE A 196 9.86 6.67 22.08
CA PHE A 196 11.16 7.24 22.44
C PHE A 196 11.45 8.55 21.68
N THR A 197 11.04 8.64 20.41
CA THR A 197 11.29 9.84 19.59
C THR A 197 10.19 10.90 19.71
N PHE A 198 9.07 10.60 20.38
CA PHE A 198 7.95 11.53 20.55
C PHE A 198 8.36 12.81 21.27
N PHE A 199 8.97 12.72 22.46
CA PHE A 199 9.36 13.89 23.24
C PHE A 199 10.35 14.81 22.52
N PRO A 200 11.46 14.33 21.95
CA PRO A 200 12.38 15.20 21.21
C PRO A 200 11.72 15.79 19.95
N SER A 201 10.90 15.02 19.24
CA SER A 201 10.17 15.54 18.06
C SER A 201 9.16 16.62 18.45
N PHE A 202 8.42 16.41 19.54
CA PHE A 202 7.45 17.38 20.05
C PHE A 202 8.11 18.69 20.49
N LEU A 203 9.21 18.61 21.27
CA LEU A 203 9.94 19.79 21.74
C LEU A 203 10.58 20.59 20.61
N THR A 204 10.94 19.91 19.52
CA THR A 204 11.59 20.52 18.36
C THR A 204 10.62 20.79 17.21
N PHE A 205 9.31 20.65 17.42
CA PHE A 205 8.28 20.84 16.39
C PHE A 205 8.54 20.01 15.12
N ASN A 206 8.91 18.74 15.30
CA ASN A 206 9.29 17.78 14.25
C ASN A 206 10.49 18.22 13.39
N LEU A 207 11.36 19.12 13.89
CA LEU A 207 12.70 19.32 13.32
C LEU A 207 13.55 18.07 13.56
N VAL A 208 13.53 17.52 14.77
CA VAL A 208 13.96 16.14 15.00
C VAL A 208 12.81 15.23 14.55
N PRO A 209 13.05 14.25 13.67
CA PRO A 209 11.99 13.43 13.13
C PRO A 209 11.42 12.45 14.15
N LEU A 210 10.11 12.26 14.10
CA LEU A 210 9.47 11.12 14.76
C LEU A 210 9.77 9.88 13.94
N VAL A 211 10.43 8.90 14.57
CA VAL A 211 10.87 7.67 13.91
C VAL A 211 9.84 6.59 14.16
N ASP A 212 9.43 5.93 13.09
CA ASP A 212 8.57 4.75 13.09
C ASP A 212 9.28 3.61 12.36
N HIS A 213 8.86 2.38 12.64
CA HIS A 213 9.30 1.18 11.96
C HIS A 213 8.06 0.45 11.45
N GLN A 214 7.99 0.34 10.13
CA GLN A 214 6.82 -0.16 9.42
C GLN A 214 7.17 -1.41 8.62
N LYS A 215 6.14 -2.11 8.17
CA LYS A 215 6.29 -3.31 7.37
C LYS A 215 5.35 -3.29 6.17
N SER A 216 5.89 -3.63 5.00
CA SER A 216 5.15 -3.90 3.78
C SER A 216 5.16 -5.39 3.49
N TYR A 217 4.05 -5.87 2.94
CA TYR A 217 3.91 -7.26 2.51
C TYR A 217 3.39 -7.29 1.10
N THR A 218 4.03 -8.10 0.27
CA THR A 218 3.64 -8.36 -1.12
C THR A 218 3.70 -9.85 -1.37
N LYS A 219 2.64 -10.41 -1.96
CA LYS A 219 2.64 -11.81 -2.41
C LYS A 219 2.56 -11.87 -3.92
N PHE A 220 3.41 -12.70 -4.52
CA PHE A 220 3.43 -13.02 -5.93
C PHE A 220 2.85 -14.41 -6.14
N LEU A 221 1.97 -14.54 -7.13
CA LEU A 221 1.33 -15.79 -7.51
C LEU A 221 1.55 -16.00 -9.00
N ILE A 222 2.04 -17.18 -9.38
CA ILE A 222 2.20 -17.60 -10.77
C ILE A 222 1.12 -18.62 -11.08
N TYR A 223 0.31 -18.32 -12.08
CA TYR A 223 -0.75 -19.19 -12.58
C TYR A 223 -0.43 -19.70 -13.98
N GLY A 224 -0.81 -20.93 -14.27
CA GLY A 224 -0.73 -21.51 -15.61
C GLY A 224 -1.83 -21.00 -16.54
N LYS A 225 -1.81 -21.46 -17.79
CA LYS A 225 -2.78 -21.07 -18.83
C LYS A 225 -4.24 -21.37 -18.46
N ASN A 226 -4.51 -22.38 -17.63
CA ASN A 226 -5.85 -22.72 -17.16
C ASN A 226 -6.15 -22.10 -15.78
N LEU A 227 -5.32 -21.15 -15.34
CA LEU A 227 -5.34 -20.52 -14.02
C LEU A 227 -5.12 -21.51 -12.87
N GLU A 228 -4.46 -22.63 -13.08
CA GLU A 228 -3.93 -23.43 -11.98
C GLU A 228 -2.81 -22.68 -11.26
N LEU A 229 -2.81 -22.61 -9.93
CA LEU A 229 -1.71 -22.01 -9.17
C LEU A 229 -0.48 -22.92 -9.32
N LEU A 230 0.62 -22.37 -9.83
CA LEU A 230 1.86 -23.10 -10.09
C LEU A 230 2.93 -22.81 -9.05
N ASP A 231 3.01 -21.56 -8.59
CA ASP A 231 4.01 -21.15 -7.60
C ASP A 231 3.59 -19.88 -6.87
N GLU A 232 4.15 -19.66 -5.68
CA GLU A 232 3.90 -18.48 -4.87
C GLU A 232 5.14 -18.00 -4.10
N LEU A 233 5.28 -16.68 -3.95
CA LEU A 233 6.32 -16.05 -3.16
C LEU A 233 5.71 -14.97 -2.26
N GLU A 234 5.90 -15.08 -0.95
CA GLU A 234 5.51 -14.04 0.00
C GLU A 234 6.74 -13.25 0.46
N LEU A 235 6.72 -11.94 0.21
CA LEU A 235 7.77 -11.00 0.62
C LEU A 235 7.28 -10.14 1.76
N SER A 236 8.15 -10.01 2.77
CA SER A 236 7.88 -9.20 3.95
C SER A 236 9.08 -8.29 4.19
N ASN A 237 8.91 -7.00 3.93
CA ASN A 237 9.96 -6.01 4.02
C ASN A 237 9.65 -5.00 5.11
N SER A 238 10.65 -4.72 5.95
CA SER A 238 10.55 -3.74 7.02
C SER A 238 11.47 -2.55 6.77
N TYR A 239 11.04 -1.38 7.16
CA TYR A 239 11.75 -0.13 6.90
C TYR A 239 11.48 0.90 7.99
N LEU A 240 12.42 1.84 8.13
CA LEU A 240 12.24 2.99 9.02
C LEU A 240 11.54 4.11 8.27
N VAL A 241 10.65 4.80 8.98
CA VAL A 241 9.96 5.98 8.49
C VAL A 241 10.27 7.16 9.38
N PHE A 242 10.71 8.26 8.77
CA PHE A 242 11.07 9.48 9.48
C PHE A 242 10.03 10.56 9.16
N HIS A 243 9.24 10.94 10.14
CA HIS A 243 8.24 12.00 9.99
C HIS A 243 8.81 13.33 10.47
N SER A 244 8.83 14.33 9.59
CA SER A 244 9.45 15.63 9.86
C SER A 244 8.68 16.78 9.20
N VAL A 245 8.97 18.01 9.61
CA VAL A 245 8.36 19.22 9.04
C VAL A 245 9.09 19.74 7.78
N TRP A 246 10.37 19.40 7.64
CA TRP A 246 11.24 19.85 6.54
C TRP A 246 11.35 18.80 5.45
N LYS A 247 11.72 19.20 4.23
CA LYS A 247 11.97 18.32 3.07
C LYS A 247 13.45 17.87 3.03
N ASN A 248 13.71 16.56 2.91
CA ASN A 248 15.02 16.02 2.56
C ASN A 248 15.08 15.84 1.05
N GLU A 249 15.78 16.74 0.35
CA GLU A 249 15.83 16.73 -1.11
C GLU A 249 16.60 15.54 -1.69
N GLU A 250 17.51 14.96 -0.92
CA GLU A 250 18.36 13.84 -1.35
C GLU A 250 17.69 12.48 -1.14
N HIS A 251 16.58 12.41 -0.40
CA HIS A 251 15.96 11.14 -0.04
C HIS A 251 15.06 10.61 -1.17
N PRO A 252 15.35 9.44 -1.77
CA PRO A 252 14.70 8.99 -3.01
C PRO A 252 13.23 8.59 -2.82
N CYS A 253 12.86 8.15 -1.62
CA CYS A 253 11.49 7.74 -1.30
C CYS A 253 10.93 8.65 -0.20
N PHE A 254 10.01 9.53 -0.57
CA PHE A 254 9.35 10.45 0.36
C PHE A 254 7.87 10.66 0.01
N LEU A 255 7.10 11.06 1.01
CA LEU A 255 5.70 11.44 0.87
C LEU A 255 5.45 12.73 1.64
N TYR A 256 4.83 13.71 0.99
CA TYR A 256 4.33 14.90 1.66
C TYR A 256 2.84 14.72 1.96
N ASN A 257 2.47 14.82 3.25
CA ASN A 257 1.08 14.84 3.69
C ASN A 257 0.78 16.20 4.32
N ARG A 258 -0.12 16.94 3.67
CA ARG A 258 -0.65 18.20 4.20
C ARG A 258 -1.62 17.97 5.37
N ASP A 259 -2.27 16.81 5.38
CA ASP A 259 -3.25 16.43 6.38
C ASP A 259 -2.60 15.54 7.46
N ALA A 260 -2.60 16.00 8.72
CA ALA A 260 -2.21 15.18 9.86
C ALA A 260 -3.26 14.09 10.12
N LEU A 261 -3.08 12.94 9.49
CA LEU A 261 -4.00 11.81 9.58
C LEU A 261 -3.45 10.84 10.62
N LEU A 262 -4.07 10.83 11.81
CA LEU A 262 -3.72 9.91 12.89
C LEU A 262 -4.13 8.48 12.50
N GLY A 263 -3.16 7.56 12.51
CA GLY A 263 -3.37 6.12 12.38
C GLY A 263 -3.47 5.56 10.95
N PHE A 264 -3.92 6.34 9.97
CA PHE A 264 -4.01 5.89 8.58
C PHE A 264 -3.30 6.90 7.68
N ARG A 265 -2.12 6.55 7.19
CA ARG A 265 -1.30 7.40 6.31
C ARG A 265 -1.07 6.70 4.97
N PRO A 266 -1.12 7.42 3.84
CA PRO A 266 -0.80 6.87 2.54
C PRO A 266 0.62 6.27 2.49
N GLN A 267 0.82 5.27 1.65
CA GLN A 267 2.11 4.68 1.34
C GLN A 267 2.55 5.14 -0.06
N PRO A 268 3.79 5.61 -0.26
CA PRO A 268 4.30 5.90 -1.60
C PRO A 268 4.65 4.63 -2.38
N THR A 269 4.57 4.70 -3.71
CA THR A 269 4.90 3.63 -4.67
C THR A 269 6.28 3.02 -4.45
N CYS A 270 7.27 3.84 -4.09
CA CYS A 270 8.67 3.44 -3.93
C CYS A 270 8.90 2.36 -2.85
N ILE A 271 7.92 2.14 -1.94
CA ILE A 271 7.96 1.02 -0.98
C ILE A 271 7.83 -0.33 -1.71
N TRP A 272 7.08 -0.37 -2.80
CA TRP A 272 6.80 -1.61 -3.52
C TRP A 272 7.88 -1.96 -4.53
N GLU A 273 8.65 -0.99 -5.05
CA GLU A 273 9.66 -1.19 -6.08
C GLU A 273 10.68 -2.30 -5.76
N PRO A 274 11.24 -2.41 -4.54
CA PRO A 274 12.16 -3.52 -4.22
C PRO A 274 11.47 -4.89 -4.26
N ASN A 275 10.20 -4.96 -3.85
CA ASN A 275 9.41 -6.19 -3.91
C ASN A 275 9.18 -6.60 -5.37
N MET A 276 8.96 -5.62 -6.25
CA MET A 276 8.81 -5.84 -7.69
C MET A 276 10.04 -6.51 -8.30
N LEU A 277 11.24 -6.00 -7.96
CA LEU A 277 12.50 -6.54 -8.46
C LEU A 277 12.74 -7.98 -7.97
N GLU A 278 12.39 -8.27 -6.72
CA GLU A 278 12.53 -9.62 -6.18
C GLU A 278 11.51 -10.58 -6.78
N GLY A 279 10.26 -10.14 -6.96
CA GLY A 279 9.25 -10.90 -7.69
C GLY A 279 9.62 -11.14 -9.16
N GLN A 280 10.32 -10.21 -9.78
CA GLN A 280 10.83 -10.37 -11.15
C GLN A 280 11.82 -11.53 -11.21
N LYS A 281 12.77 -11.59 -10.26
CA LYS A 281 13.73 -12.69 -10.16
C LYS A 281 13.04 -14.02 -9.93
N PHE A 282 12.09 -14.07 -9.01
CA PHE A 282 11.28 -15.26 -8.75
C PHE A 282 10.60 -15.80 -10.02
N VAL A 283 10.03 -14.91 -10.83
CA VAL A 283 9.42 -15.30 -12.11
C VAL A 283 10.47 -15.78 -13.11
N GLN A 284 11.65 -15.16 -13.17
CA GLN A 284 12.74 -15.65 -14.03
C GLN A 284 13.20 -17.05 -13.64
N GLU A 285 13.39 -17.30 -12.34
CA GLU A 285 13.77 -18.60 -11.81
C GLU A 285 12.72 -19.67 -12.15
N PHE A 286 11.44 -19.36 -11.93
CA PHE A 286 10.35 -20.23 -12.34
C PHE A 286 10.37 -20.56 -13.84
N LEU A 287 10.62 -19.57 -14.71
CA LEU A 287 10.69 -19.79 -16.15
C LEU A 287 11.85 -20.69 -16.54
N VAL A 288 13.03 -20.54 -15.92
CA VAL A 288 14.20 -21.40 -16.17
C VAL A 288 13.87 -22.85 -15.77
N ASP A 289 13.33 -23.04 -14.57
CA ASP A 289 12.98 -24.38 -14.07
C ASP A 289 11.90 -25.05 -14.93
N SER A 290 10.91 -24.28 -15.39
CA SER A 290 9.86 -24.78 -16.26
C SER A 290 10.40 -25.26 -17.62
N GLN A 291 11.45 -24.63 -18.16
CA GLN A 291 12.09 -25.06 -19.41
C GLN A 291 12.89 -26.35 -19.23
N LEU A 292 13.51 -26.55 -18.06
CA LEU A 292 14.28 -27.76 -17.75
C LEU A 292 13.37 -28.99 -17.56
N LYS A 293 12.16 -28.82 -17.01
CA LYS A 293 11.19 -29.91 -16.82
C LYS A 293 10.53 -30.43 -18.11
N VAL A 294 10.69 -29.72 -19.22
CA VAL A 294 10.11 -30.09 -20.54
C VAL A 294 11.11 -30.87 -21.41
N ARG A 295 12.37 -31.02 -20.98
CA ARG A 295 13.36 -31.91 -21.60
C ARG A 295 13.42 -33.26 -20.90
#